data_AF-A0A9X3WVI0-F1
#
_entry.id   AF-A0A9X3WVI0-F1
#
_cell.length_a   1.000
_cell.length_b   1.000
_cell.length_c   1.000
_cell.angle_alpha   90.00
_cell.angle_beta   90.00
_cell.angle_gamma   90.00
#
_symmetry.space_group_name_H-M   'P 1'
#
loop_
_entity.id
_entity.type
_entity.pdbx_description
1 polymer ?
#
loop_
_entity_poly.entity_id
_entity_poly.type
_entity_poly.pdbx_seq_one_letter_code
_entity_poly.pdbx_strand_id
1 'polypeptide(L)'
;MSNLAEYKKYRRTGVKLNSNILKSAEKDRLLTAANLLGMVGKDKKTTIFDGEQENDYHFDFMFNEVLDNERSVVATYKDQNPPNNNIEEEFIDAMMSAFTSLFTVVSVSEKASTIELVDLSKPTKSG
;
A
#
# COMPACT_ATOMS: atom_id res chain seq x y z
N MET A 1 18.38 -9.44 22.09
CA MET A 1 18.08 -10.57 21.18
C MET A 1 18.11 -10.03 19.76
N SER A 2 18.67 -10.76 18.80
CA SER A 2 19.12 -10.22 17.51
C SER A 2 17.98 -9.53 16.74
N ASN A 3 18.17 -8.24 16.43
CA ASN A 3 17.31 -7.39 15.60
C ASN A 3 16.88 -8.10 14.28
N LEU A 4 17.71 -9.04 13.79
CA LEU A 4 17.44 -9.84 12.60
C LEU A 4 16.31 -10.87 12.79
N ALA A 5 16.20 -11.51 13.96
CA ALA A 5 15.18 -12.52 14.22
C ALA A 5 13.79 -11.88 14.29
N GLU A 6 13.71 -10.72 14.94
CA GLU A 6 12.52 -9.88 15.01
C GLU A 6 12.15 -9.36 13.63
N TYR A 7 13.08 -8.75 12.89
CA TYR A 7 12.85 -8.33 11.50
C TYR A 7 12.29 -9.47 10.63
N LYS A 8 12.88 -10.67 10.71
CA LYS A 8 12.39 -11.84 9.95
C LYS A 8 10.99 -12.27 10.38
N LYS A 9 10.59 -12.05 11.64
CA LYS A 9 9.23 -12.31 12.13
C LYS A 9 8.25 -11.29 11.55
N TYR A 10 8.58 -9.99 11.65
CA TYR A 10 7.77 -8.92 11.06
C TYR A 10 7.61 -9.11 9.55
N ARG A 11 8.71 -9.31 8.81
CA ARG A 11 8.68 -9.50 7.35
C ARG A 11 7.78 -10.68 6.94
N ARG A 12 7.89 -11.83 7.62
CA ARG A 12 7.05 -12.99 7.30
C ARG A 12 5.57 -12.74 7.58
N THR A 13 5.28 -12.05 8.67
CA THR A 13 3.90 -11.69 9.05
C THR A 13 3.32 -10.71 8.03
N GLY A 14 4.04 -9.64 7.69
CA GLY A 14 3.61 -8.65 6.70
C GLY A 14 3.40 -9.23 5.29
N VAL A 15 4.33 -10.07 4.79
CA VAL A 15 4.17 -10.73 3.48
C VAL A 15 2.94 -11.62 3.44
N LYS A 16 2.71 -12.41 4.50
CA LYS A 16 1.52 -13.27 4.60
C LYS A 16 0.24 -12.44 4.65
N LEU A 17 0.23 -11.37 5.45
CA LEU A 17 -0.90 -10.47 5.59
C LEU A 17 -1.23 -9.77 4.26
N ASN A 18 -0.26 -9.18 3.57
CA ASN A 18 -0.45 -8.59 2.24
C ASN A 18 -1.07 -9.59 1.25
N SER A 19 -0.55 -10.82 1.24
CA SER A 19 -1.09 -11.88 0.37
C SER A 19 -2.54 -12.22 0.71
N ASN A 20 -2.91 -12.20 1.99
CA ASN A 20 -4.28 -12.49 2.42
C ASN A 20 -5.23 -11.34 2.06
N ILE A 21 -4.82 -10.09 2.29
CA ILE A 21 -5.61 -8.91 1.91
C ILE A 21 -5.84 -8.91 0.39
N LEU A 22 -4.79 -9.14 -0.41
CA LEU A 22 -4.91 -9.19 -1.86
C LEU A 22 -5.87 -10.30 -2.32
N LYS A 23 -5.82 -11.49 -1.71
CA LYS A 23 -6.73 -12.60 -2.03
C LYS A 23 -8.18 -12.32 -1.65
N SER A 24 -8.39 -11.51 -0.63
CA SER A 24 -9.73 -11.07 -0.20
C SER A 24 -10.26 -9.90 -1.04
N ALA A 25 -9.40 -9.24 -1.81
CA ALA A 25 -9.77 -8.07 -2.59
C ALA A 25 -10.84 -8.43 -3.61
N GLU A 26 -11.88 -7.61 -3.66
CA GLU A 26 -12.97 -7.76 -4.61
C GLU A 26 -12.47 -7.55 -6.03
N LYS A 27 -12.96 -8.38 -6.97
CA LYS A 27 -12.60 -8.27 -8.40
C LYS A 27 -12.90 -6.88 -8.97
N ASP A 28 -13.95 -6.23 -8.48
CA ASP A 28 -14.35 -4.91 -8.93
C ASP A 28 -13.31 -3.84 -8.55
N ARG A 29 -12.63 -3.98 -7.40
CA ARG A 29 -11.54 -3.07 -7.01
C ARG A 29 -10.31 -3.26 -7.88
N LEU A 30 -9.97 -4.51 -8.21
CA LEU A 30 -8.90 -4.82 -9.14
C LEU A 30 -9.20 -4.22 -10.52
N LEU A 31 -10.41 -4.39 -11.04
CA LEU A 31 -10.79 -3.81 -12.32
C LEU A 31 -10.85 -2.27 -12.26
N THR A 32 -11.31 -1.70 -11.16
CA THR A 32 -11.32 -0.25 -10.94
C THR A 32 -9.91 0.33 -10.97
N ALA A 33 -8.97 -0.29 -10.25
CA ALA A 33 -7.56 0.10 -10.28
C ALA A 33 -6.98 0.03 -11.69
N ALA A 34 -7.23 -1.07 -12.41
CA ALA A 34 -6.76 -1.23 -13.79
C ALA A 34 -7.35 -0.15 -14.71
N ASN A 35 -8.64 0.16 -14.57
CA ASN A 35 -9.30 1.18 -15.38
C ASN A 35 -8.74 2.59 -15.11
N LEU A 36 -8.47 2.92 -13.84
CA LEU A 36 -7.86 4.20 -13.46
C LEU A 36 -6.42 4.34 -13.96
N LEU A 37 -5.67 3.24 -14.01
CA LEU A 37 -4.31 3.20 -14.55
C LEU A 37 -4.26 3.10 -16.09
N GLY A 38 -5.41 3.02 -16.77
CA GLY A 38 -5.45 2.82 -18.22
C GLY A 38 -5.02 1.43 -18.69
N MET A 39 -4.95 0.47 -17.78
CA MET A 39 -4.54 -0.92 -17.98
C MET A 39 -5.71 -1.83 -18.39
N VAL A 40 -6.74 -1.30 -19.05
CA VAL A 40 -7.92 -2.08 -19.48
C VAL A 40 -8.01 -2.20 -20.99
N GLY A 41 -8.38 -3.38 -21.46
CA GLY A 41 -8.65 -3.64 -22.86
C GLY A 41 -9.88 -2.92 -23.39
N LYS A 42 -10.09 -2.99 -24.70
CA LYS A 42 -11.24 -2.38 -25.39
C LYS A 42 -12.60 -2.84 -24.84
N ASP A 43 -12.64 -4.03 -24.23
CA ASP A 43 -13.83 -4.60 -23.60
C ASP A 43 -14.16 -4.01 -22.22
N LYS A 44 -13.25 -3.20 -21.65
CA LYS A 44 -13.32 -2.62 -20.30
C LYS A 44 -13.47 -3.66 -19.18
N LYS A 45 -13.12 -4.92 -19.44
CA LYS A 45 -13.28 -6.05 -18.50
C LYS A 45 -12.00 -6.85 -18.33
N THR A 46 -11.11 -6.78 -19.31
CA THR A 46 -9.83 -7.47 -19.27
C THR A 46 -8.74 -6.49 -18.87
N THR A 47 -8.02 -6.78 -17.80
CA THR A 47 -6.79 -6.06 -17.45
C THR A 47 -5.67 -6.50 -18.40
N ILE A 48 -4.97 -5.52 -18.98
CA ILE A 48 -3.82 -5.72 -19.87
C ILE A 48 -2.57 -5.26 -19.13
N PHE A 49 -1.56 -6.10 -19.13
CA PHE A 49 -0.23 -5.80 -18.61
C PHE A 49 0.77 -5.90 -19.76
N ASP A 50 1.54 -4.85 -19.97
CA ASP A 50 2.61 -4.81 -20.97
C ASP A 50 3.91 -5.42 -20.42
N GLY A 51 4.05 -5.50 -19.10
CA GLY A 51 5.19 -6.10 -18.41
C GLY A 51 4.84 -6.67 -17.03
N GLU A 52 5.69 -7.55 -16.52
CA GLU A 52 5.47 -8.19 -15.21
C GLU A 52 5.47 -7.17 -14.05
N GLN A 53 6.26 -6.10 -14.18
CA GLN A 53 6.34 -5.05 -13.15
C GLN A 53 5.05 -4.24 -13.03
N GLU A 54 4.22 -4.20 -14.07
CA GLU A 54 2.95 -3.44 -14.02
C GLU A 54 1.95 -4.02 -13.03
N ASN A 55 2.09 -5.32 -12.74
CA ASN A 55 1.30 -5.98 -11.71
C ASN A 55 1.58 -5.40 -10.32
N ASP A 56 2.83 -5.02 -10.04
CA ASP A 56 3.20 -4.40 -8.76
C ASP A 56 2.56 -3.02 -8.63
N TYR A 57 2.59 -2.20 -9.70
CA TYR A 57 1.93 -0.88 -9.72
C TYR A 57 0.42 -1.00 -9.60
N HIS A 58 -0.18 -2.00 -10.26
CA HIS A 58 -1.60 -2.25 -10.21
C HIS A 58 -2.08 -2.59 -8.79
N PHE A 59 -1.38 -3.49 -8.11
CA PHE A 59 -1.72 -3.84 -6.73
C PHE A 59 -1.41 -2.72 -5.75
N ASP A 60 -0.27 -2.04 -5.89
CA ASP A 60 0.08 -0.92 -5.02
C ASP A 60 -0.95 0.21 -5.11
N PHE A 61 -1.37 0.57 -6.32
CA PHE A 61 -2.43 1.55 -6.53
C PHE A 61 -3.78 1.08 -5.98
N MET A 62 -4.14 -0.19 -6.20
CA MET A 62 -5.38 -0.76 -5.65
C MET A 62 -5.40 -0.71 -4.12
N PHE A 63 -4.28 -1.01 -3.47
CA PHE A 63 -4.18 -1.03 -2.01
C PHE A 63 -4.32 0.35 -1.39
N ASN A 64 -3.69 1.36 -1.98
CA ASN A 64 -3.54 2.67 -1.37
C ASN A 64 -4.58 3.69 -1.87
N GLU A 65 -5.00 3.61 -3.13
CA GLU A 65 -5.81 4.67 -3.78
C GLU A 65 -7.26 4.28 -4.07
N VAL A 66 -7.54 2.98 -4.24
CA VAL A 66 -8.91 2.54 -4.57
C VAL A 66 -9.75 2.40 -3.31
N LEU A 67 -10.71 3.31 -3.17
CA LEU A 67 -11.72 3.30 -2.12
C LEU A 67 -13.07 2.84 -2.68
N ASP A 68 -13.76 2.01 -1.92
CA ASP A 68 -15.17 1.70 -2.14
C ASP A 68 -15.96 2.17 -0.91
N ASN A 69 -16.95 3.05 -1.12
CA ASN A 69 -17.67 3.75 -0.05
C ASN A 69 -16.74 4.39 1.00
N GLU A 70 -15.68 5.06 0.54
CA GLU A 70 -14.61 5.65 1.38
C GLU A 70 -13.78 4.64 2.19
N ARG A 71 -13.90 3.34 1.89
CA ARG A 71 -13.18 2.26 2.60
C ARG A 71 -12.12 1.63 1.71
N SER A 72 -10.90 1.57 2.23
CA SER A 72 -9.80 0.84 1.60
C SER A 72 -10.02 -0.68 1.64
N VAL A 73 -9.26 -1.41 0.83
CA VAL A 73 -9.27 -2.88 0.83
C VAL A 73 -8.85 -3.44 2.20
N VAL A 74 -7.92 -2.74 2.87
CA VAL A 74 -7.43 -3.10 4.21
C VAL A 74 -8.53 -2.95 5.25
N ALA A 75 -9.29 -1.85 5.21
CA ALA A 75 -10.42 -1.63 6.12
C ALA A 75 -11.50 -2.70 5.94
N THR A 76 -11.77 -3.09 4.69
CA THR A 76 -12.73 -4.14 4.37
C THR A 76 -12.26 -5.51 4.85
N TYR A 77 -10.97 -5.81 4.67
CA TYR A 77 -10.35 -7.04 5.17
C TYR A 77 -10.41 -7.14 6.71
N LYS A 78 -10.09 -6.05 7.43
CA LYS A 78 -10.10 -5.99 8.91
C LYS A 78 -11.47 -6.36 9.49
N ASP A 79 -12.55 -5.87 8.90
CA ASP A 79 -13.91 -6.16 9.34
C ASP A 79 -14.25 -7.65 9.25
N GLN A 80 -13.75 -8.32 8.22
CA GLN A 80 -14.02 -9.74 7.95
C GLN A 80 -13.04 -10.67 8.66
N ASN A 81 -11.85 -10.16 8.99
CA ASN A 81 -10.72 -10.93 9.49
C ASN A 81 -10.04 -10.18 10.65
N PRO A 82 -10.45 -10.41 11.90
CA PRO A 82 -9.78 -9.80 13.04
C PRO A 82 -8.29 -10.21 13.09
N PRO A 83 -7.38 -9.32 13.54
CA PRO A 83 -5.96 -9.63 13.61
C PRO A 83 -5.69 -10.85 14.49
N ASN A 84 -4.82 -11.77 14.04
CA ASN A 84 -4.52 -12.98 14.82
C ASN A 84 -3.50 -12.72 15.94
N ASN A 85 -2.78 -11.61 15.88
CA ASN A 85 -1.74 -11.23 16.85
C ASN A 85 -1.41 -9.73 16.72
N ASN A 86 -0.69 -9.20 17.70
CA ASN A 86 -0.34 -7.78 17.79
C ASN A 86 0.49 -7.28 16.59
N ILE A 87 1.30 -8.12 15.95
CA ILE A 87 2.10 -7.71 14.78
C ILE A 87 1.18 -7.51 13.57
N GLU A 88 0.21 -8.40 13.36
CA GLU A 88 -0.80 -8.21 12.31
C GLU A 88 -1.65 -6.98 12.57
N GLU A 89 -2.04 -6.73 13.83
CA GLU A 89 -2.79 -5.54 14.22
C GLU A 89 -2.00 -4.26 13.91
N GLU A 90 -0.74 -4.20 14.30
CA GLU A 90 0.16 -3.08 14.00
C GLU A 90 0.30 -2.84 12.50
N PHE A 91 0.45 -3.89 11.69
CA PHE A 91 0.50 -3.75 10.24
C PHE A 91 -0.82 -3.21 9.66
N ILE A 92 -1.96 -3.72 10.10
CA ILE A 92 -3.27 -3.28 9.61
C ILE A 92 -3.49 -1.81 9.95
N ASP A 93 -3.18 -1.39 11.18
CA ASP A 93 -3.36 -0.01 11.61
C ASP A 93 -2.39 0.94 10.89
N ALA A 94 -1.15 0.50 10.65
CA ALA A 94 -0.19 1.25 9.84
C ALA A 94 -0.66 1.40 8.38
N MET A 95 -1.16 0.34 7.76
CA MET A 95 -1.70 0.38 6.40
C MET A 95 -2.95 1.27 6.29
N MET A 96 -3.83 1.26 7.29
CA MET A 96 -5.00 2.15 7.31
C MET A 96 -4.64 3.63 7.50
N SER A 97 -3.51 3.90 8.16
CA SER A 97 -2.99 5.25 8.37
C SER A 97 -2.07 5.73 7.24
N ALA A 98 -1.75 4.85 6.30
CA ALA A 98 -0.92 5.18 5.15
C ALA A 98 -1.65 6.19 4.26
N PHE A 99 -0.87 7.10 3.67
CA PHE A 99 -1.35 8.04 2.67
C PHE A 99 -0.32 8.13 1.56
N THR A 100 -0.80 8.29 0.33
CA THR A 100 0.07 8.49 -0.83
C THR A 100 0.44 9.95 -0.96
N SER A 101 1.72 10.19 -1.16
CA SER A 101 2.32 11.50 -1.40
C SER A 101 3.59 11.33 -2.22
N LEU A 102 4.04 12.42 -2.85
CA LEU A 102 5.32 12.46 -3.54
C LEU A 102 6.34 13.18 -2.66
N PHE A 103 7.33 12.47 -2.14
CA PHE A 103 8.36 13.07 -1.29
C PHE A 103 9.69 13.22 -2.02
N THR A 104 10.44 14.27 -1.69
CA THR A 104 11.84 14.41 -2.10
C THR A 104 12.74 14.60 -0.88
N VAL A 105 13.94 14.02 -0.92
CA VAL A 105 14.95 14.19 0.13
C VAL A 105 15.59 15.57 -0.02
N VAL A 106 15.50 16.40 1.01
CA VAL A 106 16.09 17.75 1.01
C VAL A 106 17.38 17.83 1.82
N SER A 107 17.56 16.96 2.82
CA SER A 107 18.79 16.88 3.60
C SER A 107 18.99 15.50 4.23
N VAL A 108 20.25 15.14 4.49
CA VAL A 108 20.65 13.92 5.20
C VAL A 108 21.66 14.30 6.27
N SER A 109 21.42 13.87 7.51
CA SER A 109 22.33 14.08 8.63
C SER A 109 22.83 12.75 9.15
N GLU A 110 24.05 12.37 8.79
CA GLU A 110 24.67 11.13 9.26
C GLU A 110 24.91 11.16 10.78
N LYS A 111 25.33 12.32 11.29
CA LYS A 111 25.59 12.52 12.72
C LYS A 111 24.35 12.27 13.58
N ALA A 112 23.18 12.66 13.09
CA ALA A 112 21.90 12.45 13.77
C ALA A 112 21.17 11.19 13.28
N SER A 113 21.65 10.52 12.23
CA SER A 113 20.97 9.40 11.56
C SER A 113 19.53 9.75 11.15
N THR A 114 19.35 10.92 10.53
CA THR A 114 18.04 11.46 10.11
C THR A 114 18.05 11.90 8.65
N ILE A 115 16.85 11.87 8.04
CA ILE A 115 16.59 12.35 6.67
C ILE A 115 15.41 13.31 6.75
N GLU A 116 15.52 14.46 6.09
CA GLU A 116 14.41 15.40 5.92
C GLU A 116 13.76 15.22 4.55
N LEU A 117 12.43 15.17 4.54
CA LEU A 117 11.62 14.97 3.36
C LEU A 117 10.66 16.15 3.19
N VAL A 118 10.48 16.60 1.95
CA VAL A 118 9.43 17.55 1.58
C VAL A 118 8.40 16.85 0.71
N ASP A 119 7.12 17.04 1.05
CA ASP A 119 6.00 16.58 0.25
C ASP A 119 5.75 17.54 -0.93
N LEU A 120 6.06 17.08 -2.14
CA LEU A 120 5.86 17.78 -3.39
C LEU A 120 4.39 17.82 -3.83
N SER A 121 3.56 16.90 -3.32
CA SER A 121 2.13 16.85 -3.63
C SER A 121 1.30 17.83 -2.81
N LYS A 122 1.86 18.31 -1.68
CA LYS A 122 1.25 19.30 -0.78
C LYS A 122 2.17 20.52 -0.66
N PRO A 123 2.23 21.39 -1.69
CA PRO A 123 3.11 22.55 -1.65
C PRO A 123 2.78 23.41 -0.42
N THR A 124 3.74 23.55 0.48
CA THR A 124 3.68 24.49 1.59
C THR A 124 3.54 25.89 1.03
N LYS A 125 2.43 26.57 1.34
CA LYS A 125 2.28 27.99 1.02
C LYS A 125 3.42 28.74 1.72
N SER A 126 4.34 29.30 0.94
CA SER A 126 5.26 30.32 1.41
C SER A 126 4.43 31.54 1.81
N GLY A 127 4.34 31.81 3.11
CA GLY A 127 3.86 33.09 3.65
C GLY A 127 4.92 34.16 3.53
#